data_AF-A0A7Y5T635-F1
#
_entry.id   AF-A0A7Y5T635-F1
#
_cell.length_a   1.000
_cell.length_b   1.000
_cell.length_c   1.000
_cell.angle_alpha   90.00
_cell.angle_beta   90.00
_cell.angle_gamma   90.00
#
_symmetry.space_group_name_H-M   'P 1'
#
loop_
_entity.id
_entity.type
_entity.pdbx_description
1 polymer ?
#
loop_
_entity_poly.entity_id
_entity_poly.type
_entity_poly.pdbx_seq_one_letter_code
_entity_poly.pdbx_strand_id
1 'polypeptide(L)'
;MIVTYVGRRAHSLPANLGQVSERIARLLGALRPTYLVGSAADGADLLVLEAALSSTGTPGLHVILPTSRADFAEGSVEAAWHDRFDAVVDEVERRGGAVRSLERSAGDRAYRDANQAMLDAAQALAAEAERNVLLVLAREGEGEYIEDMQARARLRGVPVLRIDPSVDMSTRPRCFIAMPFGRKPDPQRRIDVDCDLVYAKVLVPALENAQLNYRRGDEEIDSGLVLEPMIDALANADIVVGDLGTGNFNVGWELGLRHLLRPRQTVLIRPAGTTAPFDLAALRHARYVQDQTGITDGAAIDAWHDLAQYLCRDGTAGPNDSPVAAAMDVKRWAEVRRRNRRDARWEELRQRLALARDLRDADMIREVLADADALSDDHQRLVRAEAGVGLVRLGRFHEARPLLREIVDTDRPVQRPDAHVYFAQSLYRPDGASLADLDCAEAVLEHVLLRRPAHPQVRALLGAVAKRRLRMIDDPDLVAAGLRAALGHYRHDVERNLNLYYEGVNVVALGTALAVRYADTSAGQLARDLLPAVQVAARLASRGSDDRFWALVSLAECTLHEHLLDGVPDQRAVHAAYATAAAERPVEGELTSALQQLDLLEYLGLPAVPIRSARAGLRGDSWHR
;
A
#
# COMPACT_ATOMS: atom_id res chain seq x y z
N MET A 1 16.79 -1.51 6.05
CA MET A 1 16.76 -2.30 7.30
C MET A 1 17.36 -3.68 7.07
N ILE A 2 18.10 -4.20 8.04
CA ILE A 2 18.60 -5.57 8.03
C ILE A 2 17.86 -6.36 9.10
N VAL A 3 17.45 -7.58 8.78
CA VAL A 3 16.79 -8.47 9.73
C VAL A 3 17.69 -9.67 10.00
N THR A 4 18.18 -9.78 11.23
CA THR A 4 18.77 -11.02 11.73
C THR A 4 17.64 -11.91 12.25
N TYR A 5 17.62 -13.21 11.99
CA TYR A 5 16.57 -14.09 12.51
C TYR A 5 17.14 -15.32 13.23
N VAL A 6 16.39 -15.79 14.23
CA VAL A 6 16.60 -17.07 14.91
C VAL A 6 15.26 -17.65 15.33
N GLY A 7 15.11 -18.98 15.26
CA GLY A 7 13.86 -19.62 15.63
C GLY A 7 13.99 -21.01 16.20
N ARG A 8 12.84 -21.57 16.59
CA ARG A 8 12.72 -22.94 17.07
C ARG A 8 12.71 -23.94 15.92
N ARG A 9 13.28 -25.11 16.20
CA ARG A 9 13.29 -26.29 15.32
C ARG A 9 11.91 -26.89 15.11
N ALA A 10 11.76 -27.70 14.06
CA ALA A 10 10.48 -28.22 13.59
C ALA A 10 9.63 -28.90 14.67
N HIS A 11 10.17 -29.83 15.48
CA HIS A 11 9.44 -30.48 16.58
C HIS A 11 8.91 -29.55 17.68
N SER A 12 9.38 -28.30 17.76
CA SER A 12 8.92 -27.31 18.75
C SER A 12 7.88 -26.34 18.18
N LEU A 13 7.58 -26.42 16.89
CA LEU A 13 6.56 -25.61 16.24
C LEU A 13 5.18 -26.25 16.37
N PRO A 14 4.09 -25.46 16.33
CA PRO A 14 2.75 -26.02 16.29
C PRO A 14 2.51 -26.82 15.00
N ALA A 15 1.47 -27.64 14.99
CA ALA A 15 1.07 -28.37 13.78
C ALA A 15 0.64 -27.45 12.63
N ASN A 16 0.12 -26.25 12.92
CA ASN A 16 -0.32 -25.30 11.89
C ASN A 16 0.81 -24.34 11.47
N LEU A 17 1.75 -24.87 10.68
CA LEU A 17 2.88 -24.09 10.15
C LEU A 17 2.44 -22.95 9.21
N GLY A 18 1.31 -23.11 8.52
CA GLY A 18 0.80 -22.11 7.58
C GLY A 18 0.54 -20.75 8.24
N GLN A 19 -0.08 -20.75 9.42
CA GLN A 19 -0.33 -19.51 10.17
C GLN A 19 0.96 -18.81 10.60
N VAL A 20 2.01 -19.57 10.93
CA VAL A 20 3.33 -19.01 11.27
C VAL A 20 3.97 -18.39 10.04
N SER A 21 3.95 -19.09 8.90
CA SER A 21 4.46 -18.60 7.62
C SER A 21 3.77 -17.31 7.16
N GLU A 22 2.45 -17.22 7.28
CA GLU A 22 1.69 -16.01 6.92
C GLU A 22 2.12 -14.79 7.74
N ARG A 23 2.37 -14.97 9.05
CA ARG A 23 2.83 -13.90 9.94
C ARG A 23 4.25 -13.45 9.63
N ILE A 24 5.14 -14.41 9.33
CA ILE A 24 6.51 -14.12 8.88
C ILE A 24 6.45 -13.33 7.57
N ALA A 25 5.70 -13.81 6.57
CA ALA A 25 5.56 -13.16 5.28
C ALA A 25 5.02 -11.74 5.43
N ARG A 26 3.96 -11.55 6.24
CA ARG A 26 3.39 -10.24 6.56
C ARG A 26 4.43 -9.30 7.16
N LEU A 27 5.18 -9.76 8.16
CA LEU A 27 6.20 -8.95 8.81
C LEU A 27 7.35 -8.59 7.86
N LEU A 28 7.83 -9.55 7.06
CA LEU A 28 8.90 -9.30 6.07
C LEU A 28 8.42 -8.36 4.96
N GLY A 29 7.20 -8.53 4.46
CA GLY A 29 6.60 -7.65 3.44
C GLY A 29 6.40 -6.22 3.96
N ALA A 30 6.12 -6.07 5.25
CA ALA A 30 5.98 -4.79 5.93
C ALA A 30 7.34 -4.10 6.20
N LEU A 31 8.34 -4.87 6.66
CA LEU A 31 9.69 -4.35 6.95
C LEU A 31 10.49 -4.07 5.68
N ARG A 32 10.25 -4.83 4.60
CA ARG A 32 11.03 -4.83 3.35
C ARG A 32 12.54 -4.81 3.61
N PRO A 33 13.08 -5.85 4.28
CA PRO A 33 14.49 -5.87 4.61
C PRO A 33 15.35 -5.80 3.35
N THR A 34 16.49 -5.15 3.44
CA THR A 34 17.53 -5.16 2.40
C THR A 34 18.31 -6.47 2.45
N TYR A 35 18.57 -6.96 3.66
CA TYR A 35 19.25 -8.22 3.93
C TYR A 35 18.56 -9.02 5.03
N LEU A 36 18.56 -10.34 4.89
CA LEU A 36 18.23 -11.31 5.93
C LEU A 36 19.49 -12.10 6.30
N VAL A 37 19.77 -12.19 7.60
CA VAL A 37 20.93 -12.91 8.12
C VAL A 37 20.48 -13.94 9.15
N GLY A 38 20.84 -15.20 8.97
CA GLY A 38 20.44 -16.26 9.90
C GLY A 38 21.11 -17.59 9.62
N SER A 39 20.62 -18.66 10.23
CA SER A 39 20.99 -20.04 9.92
C SER A 39 19.93 -20.67 9.00
N ALA A 40 20.00 -21.97 8.77
CA ALA A 40 18.98 -22.70 8.00
C ALA A 40 18.50 -23.96 8.73
N ALA A 41 18.37 -23.88 10.06
CA ALA A 41 17.83 -25.00 10.84
C ALA A 41 16.38 -25.31 10.43
N ASP A 42 15.93 -26.54 10.65
CA ASP A 42 14.54 -26.89 10.35
C ASP A 42 13.52 -26.06 11.13
N GLY A 43 12.25 -26.09 10.68
CA GLY A 43 11.22 -25.26 11.28
C GLY A 43 11.43 -23.78 10.95
N ALA A 44 11.56 -22.94 11.98
CA ALA A 44 11.36 -21.50 11.86
C ALA A 44 12.36 -20.79 10.95
N ASP A 45 13.63 -21.20 10.96
CA ASP A 45 14.67 -20.58 10.13
C ASP A 45 14.38 -20.82 8.63
N LEU A 46 14.02 -22.07 8.25
CA LEU A 46 13.58 -22.36 6.89
C LEU A 46 12.30 -21.61 6.49
N LEU A 47 11.32 -21.47 7.40
CA LEU A 47 10.10 -20.69 7.11
C LEU A 47 10.41 -19.22 6.80
N VAL A 48 11.42 -18.62 7.46
CA VAL A 48 11.87 -17.25 7.15
C VAL A 48 12.49 -17.16 5.77
N LEU A 49 13.37 -18.10 5.43
CA LEU A 49 14.03 -18.13 4.13
C LEU A 49 13.01 -18.32 3.00
N GLU A 50 12.04 -19.20 3.17
CA GLU A 50 10.98 -19.42 2.18
C GLU A 50 10.10 -18.20 2.00
N ALA A 51 9.65 -17.57 3.09
CA ALA A 51 8.88 -16.35 3.02
C ALA A 51 9.64 -15.23 2.28
N ALA A 52 10.96 -15.14 2.48
CA ALA A 52 11.80 -14.20 1.77
C ALA A 52 11.96 -14.54 0.27
N LEU A 53 12.16 -15.82 -0.07
CA LEU A 53 12.29 -16.30 -1.44
C LEU A 53 10.99 -16.13 -2.26
N SER A 54 9.83 -16.21 -1.60
CA SER A 54 8.53 -15.98 -2.22
C SER A 54 8.15 -14.49 -2.34
N SER A 55 8.90 -13.58 -1.69
CA SER A 55 8.57 -12.15 -1.68
C SER A 55 8.91 -11.43 -3.00
N THR A 56 8.09 -10.44 -3.38
CA THR A 56 8.37 -9.55 -4.51
C THR A 56 9.51 -8.59 -4.14
N GLY A 57 10.71 -8.81 -4.69
CA GLY A 57 11.91 -8.05 -4.34
C GLY A 57 12.72 -8.73 -3.23
N THR A 58 13.09 -10.00 -3.47
CA THR A 58 13.82 -10.85 -2.53
C THR A 58 15.02 -10.10 -1.91
N PRO A 59 15.12 -10.04 -0.57
CA PRO A 59 16.26 -9.42 0.10
C PRO A 59 17.56 -10.18 -0.20
N GLY A 60 18.72 -9.55 0.03
CA GLY A 60 19.98 -10.27 0.06
C GLY A 60 19.97 -11.30 1.21
N LEU A 61 20.13 -12.58 0.88
CA LEU A 61 20.07 -13.68 1.85
C LEU A 61 21.49 -14.08 2.28
N HIS A 62 21.75 -14.08 3.59
CA HIS A 62 23.01 -14.51 4.18
C HIS A 62 22.77 -15.63 5.20
N VAL A 63 23.08 -16.86 4.79
CA VAL A 63 22.98 -18.06 5.62
C VAL A 63 24.35 -18.39 6.21
N ILE A 64 24.42 -18.50 7.54
CA ILE A 64 25.65 -18.82 8.27
C ILE A 64 25.44 -20.12 9.05
N LEU A 65 26.14 -21.17 8.62
CA LEU A 65 26.11 -22.48 9.25
C LEU A 65 27.22 -22.59 10.31
N PRO A 66 26.93 -23.05 11.54
CA PRO A 66 27.93 -23.31 12.57
C PRO A 66 29.00 -24.33 12.16
N THR A 67 28.58 -25.38 11.47
CA THR A 67 29.39 -26.54 11.04
C THR A 67 29.34 -26.67 9.52
N SER A 68 30.01 -27.70 8.98
CA SER A 68 29.85 -28.06 7.56
C SER A 68 28.38 -28.30 7.22
N ARG A 69 27.98 -28.11 5.94
CA ARG A 69 26.58 -28.31 5.50
C ARG A 69 26.07 -29.72 5.85
N ALA A 70 26.91 -30.74 5.70
CA ALA A 70 26.57 -32.12 6.02
C ALA A 70 26.33 -32.32 7.53
N ASP A 71 27.28 -31.89 8.37
CA ASP A 71 27.14 -32.03 9.83
C ASP A 71 25.97 -31.19 10.37
N PHE A 72 25.70 -30.04 9.74
CA PHE A 72 24.58 -29.18 10.11
C PHE A 72 23.24 -29.84 9.77
N ALA A 73 23.11 -30.43 8.57
CA ALA A 73 21.91 -31.15 8.18
C ALA A 73 21.65 -32.36 9.11
N GLU A 74 22.69 -33.07 9.55
CA GLU A 74 22.54 -34.19 10.48
C GLU A 74 22.14 -33.73 11.89
N GLY A 75 22.71 -32.63 12.39
CA GLY A 75 22.51 -32.16 13.76
C GLY A 75 21.33 -31.19 13.97
N SER A 76 20.94 -30.44 12.95
CA SER A 76 20.01 -29.30 13.04
C SER A 76 18.81 -29.37 12.11
N VAL A 77 18.67 -30.43 11.31
CA VAL A 77 17.53 -30.64 10.41
C VAL A 77 16.98 -32.05 10.61
N GLU A 78 15.71 -32.17 10.99
CA GLU A 78 15.03 -33.46 11.07
C GLU A 78 14.91 -34.11 9.67
N ALA A 79 14.94 -35.44 9.60
CA ALA A 79 14.98 -36.17 8.32
C ALA A 79 13.83 -35.82 7.36
N ALA A 80 12.64 -35.50 7.89
CA ALA A 80 11.49 -35.08 7.09
C ALA A 80 11.66 -33.70 6.42
N TRP A 81 12.67 -32.92 6.85
CA TRP A 81 12.98 -31.58 6.37
C TRP A 81 14.26 -31.52 5.52
N HIS A 82 15.00 -32.63 5.32
CA HIS A 82 16.25 -32.63 4.55
C HIS A 82 16.06 -32.15 3.12
N ASP A 83 15.08 -32.70 2.39
CA ASP A 83 14.79 -32.26 1.01
C ASP A 83 14.43 -30.77 0.94
N ARG A 84 13.71 -30.29 1.96
CA ARG A 84 13.28 -28.89 2.06
C ARG A 84 14.46 -27.96 2.38
N PHE A 85 15.34 -28.39 3.29
CA PHE A 85 16.58 -27.70 3.61
C PHE A 85 17.46 -27.54 2.37
N ASP A 86 17.70 -28.63 1.65
CA ASP A 86 18.55 -28.58 0.45
C ASP A 86 17.95 -27.71 -0.63
N ALA A 87 16.64 -27.83 -0.90
CA ALA A 87 15.95 -26.99 -1.87
C ALA A 87 16.04 -25.49 -1.52
N VAL A 88 15.87 -25.12 -0.25
CA VAL A 88 15.93 -23.73 0.19
C VAL A 88 17.36 -23.18 0.11
N VAL A 89 18.35 -23.93 0.59
CA VAL A 89 19.75 -23.49 0.58
C VAL A 89 20.27 -23.36 -0.86
N ASP A 90 19.96 -24.32 -1.72
CA ASP A 90 20.35 -24.27 -3.13
C ASP A 90 19.67 -23.10 -3.85
N GLU A 91 18.40 -22.83 -3.54
CA GLU A 91 17.66 -21.68 -4.10
C GLU A 91 18.25 -20.34 -3.63
N VAL A 92 18.70 -20.25 -2.37
CA VAL A 92 19.44 -19.07 -1.86
C VAL A 92 20.69 -18.83 -2.69
N GLU A 93 21.53 -19.85 -2.90
CA GLU A 93 22.75 -19.72 -3.70
C GLU A 93 22.44 -19.39 -5.16
N ARG A 94 21.43 -20.04 -5.74
CA ARG A 94 20.99 -19.81 -7.13
C ARG A 94 20.55 -18.35 -7.37
N ARG A 95 19.96 -17.70 -6.38
CA ARG A 95 19.58 -16.27 -6.44
C ARG A 95 20.72 -15.31 -6.07
N GLY A 96 21.94 -15.81 -5.85
CA GLY A 96 23.10 -15.00 -5.50
C GLY A 96 23.19 -14.64 -4.02
N GLY A 97 22.44 -15.32 -3.15
CA GLY A 97 22.62 -15.25 -1.70
C GLY A 97 23.92 -15.89 -1.24
N ALA A 98 24.42 -15.48 -0.07
CA ALA A 98 25.65 -15.98 0.50
C ALA A 98 25.36 -17.10 1.52
N VAL A 99 25.81 -18.32 1.24
CA VAL A 99 25.81 -19.43 2.19
C VAL A 99 27.26 -19.67 2.63
N ARG A 100 27.54 -19.55 3.93
CA ARG A 100 28.88 -19.82 4.48
C ARG A 100 28.82 -20.75 5.69
N SER A 101 29.80 -21.62 5.79
CA SER A 101 30.05 -22.44 6.98
C SER A 101 31.20 -21.86 7.80
N LEU A 102 31.10 -21.94 9.13
CA LEU A 102 32.20 -21.60 10.05
C LEU A 102 33.17 -22.77 10.26
N GLU A 103 32.88 -23.95 9.70
CA GLU A 103 33.70 -25.17 9.77
C GLU A 103 34.09 -25.54 11.22
N ARG A 104 33.20 -25.28 12.19
CA ARG A 104 33.41 -25.69 13.59
C ARG A 104 33.03 -27.15 13.79
N SER A 105 33.66 -27.79 14.76
CA SER A 105 33.21 -29.10 15.25
C SER A 105 31.86 -28.94 15.97
N ALA A 106 30.96 -29.92 15.77
CA ALA A 106 29.64 -29.92 16.38
C ALA A 106 29.71 -29.79 17.92
N GLY A 107 28.85 -28.93 18.48
CA GLY A 107 28.72 -28.68 19.92
C GLY A 107 28.31 -27.24 20.22
N ASP A 108 27.99 -26.94 21.48
CA ASP A 108 27.39 -25.66 21.90
C ASP A 108 28.17 -24.42 21.46
N ARG A 109 29.50 -24.52 21.46
CA ARG A 109 30.38 -23.41 21.08
C ARG A 109 30.19 -23.03 19.60
N ALA A 110 29.97 -24.00 18.71
CA ALA A 110 29.73 -23.73 17.31
C ALA A 110 28.50 -22.85 17.10
N TYR A 111 27.39 -23.17 17.78
CA TYR A 111 26.14 -22.40 17.68
C TYR A 111 26.26 -20.99 18.28
N ARG A 112 26.94 -20.84 19.42
CA ARG A 112 27.21 -19.51 20.00
C ARG A 112 28.14 -18.67 19.11
N ASP A 113 29.16 -19.29 18.50
CA ASP A 113 30.03 -18.64 17.52
C ASP A 113 29.24 -18.23 16.26
N ALA A 114 28.28 -19.05 15.81
CA ALA A 114 27.39 -18.71 14.72
C ALA A 114 26.47 -17.52 15.05
N ASN A 115 25.87 -17.47 16.24
CA ASN A 115 25.07 -16.33 16.69
C ASN A 115 25.86 -15.02 16.63
N GLN A 116 27.09 -15.05 17.15
CA GLN A 116 28.02 -13.93 17.08
C GLN A 116 28.29 -13.53 15.63
N ALA A 117 28.60 -14.50 14.77
CA ALA A 117 28.91 -14.31 13.37
C ALA A 117 27.75 -13.75 12.54
N MET A 118 26.49 -14.09 12.88
CA MET A 118 25.28 -13.54 12.27
C MET A 118 25.12 -12.05 12.59
N LEU A 119 25.22 -11.67 13.87
CA LEU A 119 25.12 -10.25 14.25
C LEU A 119 26.28 -9.42 13.69
N ASP A 120 27.48 -9.99 13.61
CA ASP A 120 28.65 -9.33 13.02
C ASP A 120 28.45 -9.12 11.50
N ALA A 121 27.92 -10.12 10.80
CA ALA A 121 27.61 -10.00 9.37
C ALA A 121 26.52 -8.95 9.11
N ALA A 122 25.44 -8.96 9.90
CA ALA A 122 24.38 -7.96 9.80
C ALA A 122 24.90 -6.54 10.05
N GLN A 123 25.82 -6.36 10.99
CA GLN A 123 26.47 -5.07 11.24
C GLN A 123 27.39 -4.64 10.09
N ALA A 124 28.12 -5.58 9.48
CA ALA A 124 29.00 -5.30 8.34
C ALA A 124 28.23 -4.94 7.06
N LEU A 125 27.02 -5.47 6.90
CA LEU A 125 26.14 -5.19 5.77
C LEU A 125 25.40 -3.84 5.91
N ALA A 126 25.21 -3.35 7.14
CA ALA A 126 24.44 -2.15 7.40
C ALA A 126 25.09 -0.91 6.78
N ALA A 127 24.41 -0.27 5.83
CA ALA A 127 24.74 1.09 5.42
C ALA A 127 24.48 2.09 6.56
N GLU A 128 25.00 3.31 6.47
CA GLU A 128 24.98 4.32 7.55
C GLU A 128 23.56 4.58 8.15
N ALA A 129 22.52 4.52 7.31
CA ALA A 129 21.13 4.73 7.71
C ALA A 129 20.35 3.44 8.07
N GLU A 130 20.88 2.27 7.77
CA GLU A 130 20.20 1.00 8.02
C GLU A 130 20.38 0.55 9.45
N ARG A 131 19.31 0.01 10.03
CA ARG A 131 19.36 -0.60 11.36
C ARG A 131 19.19 -2.12 11.26
N ASN A 132 19.90 -2.84 12.12
CA ASN A 132 19.68 -4.26 12.32
C ASN A 132 18.54 -4.46 13.33
N VAL A 133 17.67 -5.43 13.06
CA VAL A 133 16.59 -5.88 13.95
C VAL A 133 16.68 -7.39 14.08
N LEU A 134 16.56 -7.90 15.31
CA LEU A 134 16.51 -9.34 15.56
C LEU A 134 15.06 -9.83 15.56
N LEU A 135 14.69 -10.70 14.62
CA LEU A 135 13.44 -11.45 14.61
C LEU A 135 13.61 -12.77 15.35
N VAL A 136 12.85 -12.97 16.42
CA VAL A 136 12.83 -14.19 17.22
C VAL A 136 11.54 -14.97 16.97
N LEU A 137 11.68 -16.21 16.52
CA LEU A 137 10.59 -17.14 16.25
C LEU A 137 10.51 -18.21 17.35
N ALA A 138 10.15 -17.76 18.55
CA ALA A 138 10.09 -18.58 19.76
C ALA A 138 9.22 -17.91 20.82
N ARG A 139 8.73 -18.70 21.77
CA ARG A 139 8.14 -18.17 23.01
C ARG A 139 9.21 -17.48 23.85
N GLU A 140 8.80 -16.56 24.72
CA GLU A 140 9.68 -15.97 25.72
C GLU A 140 10.29 -17.04 26.66
N GLY A 141 11.62 -17.01 26.80
CA GLY A 141 12.38 -17.95 27.63
C GLY A 141 12.62 -19.32 26.99
N GLU A 142 12.44 -19.45 25.67
CA GLU A 142 12.56 -20.74 24.98
C GLU A 142 13.84 -20.84 24.14
N GLY A 143 14.65 -21.86 24.43
CA GLY A 143 15.83 -22.24 23.66
C GLY A 143 17.11 -21.50 24.06
N GLU A 144 18.09 -22.23 24.58
CA GLU A 144 19.34 -21.65 25.10
C GLU A 144 20.13 -20.83 24.06
N TYR A 145 20.17 -21.29 22.81
CA TYR A 145 20.85 -20.56 21.72
C TYR A 145 20.08 -19.30 21.28
N ILE A 146 18.76 -19.29 21.44
CA ILE A 146 17.94 -18.12 21.17
C ILE A 146 18.15 -17.08 22.27
N GLU A 147 18.18 -17.52 23.54
CA GLU A 147 18.50 -16.64 24.66
C GLU A 147 19.92 -16.04 24.55
N ASP A 148 20.92 -16.82 24.14
CA ASP A 148 22.27 -16.33 23.83
C ASP A 148 22.23 -15.26 22.72
N MET A 149 21.52 -15.52 21.62
CA MET A 149 21.35 -14.53 20.54
C MET A 149 20.70 -13.24 21.05
N GLN A 150 19.61 -13.35 21.82
CA GLN A 150 18.90 -12.18 22.38
C GLN A 150 19.78 -11.39 23.35
N ALA A 151 20.57 -12.06 24.19
CA ALA A 151 21.51 -11.41 25.10
C ALA A 151 22.58 -10.62 24.32
N ARG A 152 23.13 -11.20 23.24
CA ARG A 152 24.08 -10.51 22.34
C ARG A 152 23.45 -9.33 21.62
N ALA A 153 22.22 -9.48 21.12
CA ALA A 153 21.48 -8.39 20.48
C ALA A 153 21.28 -7.21 21.45
N ARG A 154 20.86 -7.48 22.69
CA ARG A 154 20.69 -6.45 23.74
C ARG A 154 21.99 -5.70 24.02
N LEU A 155 23.12 -6.40 24.15
CA LEU A 155 24.43 -5.76 24.38
C LEU A 155 24.85 -4.82 23.23
N ARG A 156 24.34 -5.06 22.03
CA ARG A 156 24.61 -4.24 20.83
C ARG A 156 23.53 -3.18 20.56
N GLY A 157 22.50 -3.09 21.39
CA GLY A 157 21.35 -2.22 21.14
C GLY A 157 20.51 -2.62 19.92
N VAL A 158 20.57 -3.89 19.50
CA VAL A 158 19.74 -4.41 18.40
C VAL A 158 18.34 -4.69 18.95
N PRO A 159 17.29 -3.99 18.45
CA PRO A 159 15.92 -4.21 18.88
C PRO A 159 15.44 -5.62 18.49
N VAL A 160 14.52 -6.15 19.28
CA VAL A 160 13.98 -7.50 19.11
C VAL A 160 12.50 -7.44 18.76
N LEU A 161 12.14 -8.06 17.64
CA LEU A 161 10.76 -8.41 17.30
C LEU A 161 10.57 -9.90 17.56
N ARG A 162 9.38 -10.28 18.04
CA ARG A 162 9.05 -11.68 18.32
C ARG A 162 7.79 -12.10 17.58
N ILE A 163 7.83 -13.28 16.99
CA ILE A 163 6.67 -14.04 16.55
C ILE A 163 6.68 -15.30 17.40
N ASP A 164 5.75 -15.43 18.34
CA ASP A 164 5.59 -16.67 19.09
C ASP A 164 4.83 -17.67 18.21
N PRO A 165 5.44 -18.79 17.77
CA PRO A 165 4.79 -19.76 16.92
C PRO A 165 3.69 -20.53 17.64
N SER A 166 3.76 -20.66 18.98
CA SER A 166 2.78 -21.44 19.74
C SER A 166 1.40 -20.78 19.87
N VAL A 167 1.30 -19.50 19.51
CA VAL A 167 0.09 -18.71 19.74
C VAL A 167 -0.82 -18.72 18.51
N ASP A 168 -1.99 -19.34 18.66
CA ASP A 168 -3.05 -19.36 17.64
C ASP A 168 -3.75 -18.00 17.50
N MET A 169 -3.73 -17.43 16.28
CA MET A 169 -4.38 -16.15 15.96
C MET A 169 -5.89 -16.12 16.21
N SER A 170 -6.57 -17.27 16.18
CA SER A 170 -8.02 -17.34 16.40
C SER A 170 -8.43 -16.98 17.84
N THR A 171 -7.49 -17.13 18.77
CA THR A 171 -7.70 -16.94 20.22
C THR A 171 -7.12 -15.62 20.76
N ARG A 172 -6.44 -14.84 19.90
CA ARG A 172 -5.74 -13.61 20.30
C ARG A 172 -6.69 -12.43 20.52
N PRO A 173 -6.27 -11.46 21.36
CA PRO A 173 -6.94 -10.16 21.43
C PRO A 173 -7.00 -9.52 20.05
N ARG A 174 -8.20 -9.08 19.68
CA ARG A 174 -8.48 -8.44 18.40
C ARG A 174 -8.12 -6.96 18.45
N CYS A 175 -7.40 -6.50 17.45
CA CYS A 175 -7.04 -5.10 17.27
C CYS A 175 -7.67 -4.54 15.99
N PHE A 176 -8.50 -3.51 16.13
CA PHE A 176 -9.03 -2.79 14.97
C PHE A 176 -8.23 -1.51 14.74
N ILE A 177 -7.81 -1.26 13.50
CA ILE A 177 -6.99 -0.10 13.15
C ILE A 177 -7.85 0.87 12.33
N ALA A 178 -8.18 1.99 12.98
CA ALA A 178 -8.88 3.14 12.41
C ALA A 178 -7.85 4.13 11.86
N MET A 179 -7.58 4.09 10.55
CA MET A 179 -6.61 4.97 9.92
C MET A 179 -6.97 5.31 8.47
N PRO A 180 -6.54 6.47 7.94
CA PRO A 180 -6.53 6.73 6.50
C PRO A 180 -5.65 5.71 5.75
N PHE A 181 -5.93 5.53 4.46
CA PHE A 181 -5.16 4.68 3.55
C PHE A 181 -4.52 5.49 2.43
N GLY A 182 -3.44 4.96 1.83
CA GLY A 182 -2.69 5.63 0.78
C GLY A 182 -2.04 6.92 1.24
N ARG A 183 -1.70 7.78 0.28
CA ARG A 183 -1.12 9.10 0.56
C ARG A 183 -2.20 10.13 0.85
N LYS A 184 -1.99 10.92 1.88
CA LYS A 184 -2.92 11.97 2.32
C LYS A 184 -2.14 13.22 2.71
N PRO A 185 -2.66 14.41 2.42
CA PRO A 185 -2.03 15.64 2.87
C PRO A 185 -2.13 15.74 4.40
N ASP A 186 -1.02 16.06 5.07
CA ASP A 186 -1.01 16.48 6.46
C ASP A 186 -1.19 18.00 6.53
N PRO A 187 -2.33 18.50 7.03
CA PRO A 187 -2.62 19.93 7.03
C PRO A 187 -1.72 20.74 7.99
N GLN A 188 -1.16 20.11 9.03
CA GLN A 188 -0.31 20.79 10.02
C GLN A 188 1.14 20.89 9.54
N ARG A 189 1.68 19.79 9.01
CA ARG A 189 3.09 19.72 8.58
C ARG A 189 3.30 20.08 7.11
N ARG A 190 2.23 20.16 6.32
CA ARG A 190 2.25 20.51 4.88
C ARG A 190 3.16 19.57 4.07
N ILE A 191 3.08 18.28 4.37
CA ILE A 191 3.71 17.20 3.63
C ILE A 191 2.64 16.17 3.27
N ASP A 192 2.89 15.35 2.25
CA ASP A 192 2.10 14.15 2.03
C ASP A 192 2.56 13.04 2.96
N VAL A 193 1.60 12.47 3.68
CA VAL A 193 1.81 11.33 4.57
C VAL A 193 1.34 10.09 3.85
N ASP A 194 2.29 9.21 3.58
CA ASP A 194 2.06 7.84 3.18
C ASP A 194 1.55 7.01 4.37
N CYS A 195 0.22 6.86 4.47
CA CYS A 195 -0.42 6.14 5.56
C CYS A 195 -0.20 4.63 5.43
N ASP A 196 0.02 4.12 4.22
CA ASP A 196 0.38 2.72 3.99
C ASP A 196 1.78 2.42 4.54
N LEU A 197 2.71 3.38 4.44
CA LEU A 197 4.03 3.26 5.06
C LEU A 197 3.96 3.30 6.59
N VAL A 198 3.09 4.13 7.20
CA VAL A 198 2.86 4.09 8.66
C VAL A 198 2.32 2.72 9.07
N TYR A 199 1.32 2.21 8.36
CA TYR A 199 0.76 0.89 8.63
C TYR A 199 1.83 -0.21 8.56
N ALA A 200 2.56 -0.28 7.45
CA ALA A 200 3.56 -1.29 7.21
C ALA A 200 4.77 -1.15 8.14
N LYS A 201 5.39 0.02 8.24
CA LYS A 201 6.68 0.17 8.94
C LYS A 201 6.53 0.44 10.44
N VAL A 202 5.38 0.94 10.91
CA VAL A 202 5.16 1.27 12.33
C VAL A 202 4.20 0.29 13.00
N LEU A 203 3.01 0.08 12.43
CA LEU A 203 1.97 -0.70 13.09
C LEU A 203 2.19 -2.22 12.99
N VAL A 204 2.41 -2.76 11.80
CA VAL A 204 2.58 -4.22 11.60
C VAL A 204 3.66 -4.82 12.53
N PRO A 205 4.89 -4.27 12.63
CA PRO A 205 5.91 -4.82 13.50
C PRO A 205 5.54 -4.75 14.99
N ALA A 206 4.94 -3.64 15.43
CA ALA A 206 4.52 -3.47 16.81
C ALA A 206 3.38 -4.45 17.18
N LEU A 207 2.41 -4.63 16.29
CA LEU A 207 1.25 -5.51 16.49
C LEU A 207 1.63 -7.00 16.43
N GLU A 208 2.51 -7.40 15.50
CA GLU A 208 3.05 -8.76 15.45
C GLU A 208 3.86 -9.08 16.70
N ASN A 209 4.72 -8.14 17.13
CA ASN A 209 5.50 -8.30 18.35
C ASN A 209 4.61 -8.39 19.61
N ALA A 210 3.50 -7.65 19.64
CA ALA A 210 2.49 -7.72 20.69
C ALA A 210 1.61 -8.98 20.63
N GLN A 211 1.80 -9.84 19.63
CA GLN A 211 1.00 -11.04 19.40
C GLN A 211 -0.51 -10.74 19.27
N LEU A 212 -0.89 -9.74 18.47
CA LEU A 212 -2.29 -9.34 18.27
C LEU A 212 -2.88 -9.89 16.97
N ASN A 213 -4.20 -10.14 16.94
CA ASN A 213 -4.93 -10.40 15.70
C ASN A 213 -5.54 -9.09 15.21
N TYR A 214 -4.98 -8.49 14.17
CA TYR A 214 -5.31 -7.13 13.77
C TYR A 214 -5.89 -7.04 12.35
N ARG A 215 -6.68 -5.99 12.12
CA ARG A 215 -7.36 -5.69 10.85
C ARG A 215 -7.41 -4.18 10.61
N ARG A 216 -7.07 -3.71 9.42
CA ARG A 216 -7.19 -2.30 9.01
C ARG A 216 -8.59 -2.02 8.45
N GLY A 217 -9.16 -0.85 8.77
CA GLY A 217 -10.55 -0.52 8.44
C GLY A 217 -10.89 -0.42 6.96
N ASP A 218 -9.91 -0.14 6.10
CA ASP A 218 -10.04 0.03 4.64
C ASP A 218 -9.90 -1.29 3.83
N GLU A 219 -9.66 -2.41 4.51
CA GLU A 219 -9.66 -3.73 3.89
C GLU A 219 -11.07 -4.15 3.43
N GLU A 220 -12.11 -3.49 3.95
CA GLU A 220 -13.48 -3.66 3.46
C GLU A 220 -13.69 -2.80 2.21
N ILE A 221 -14.00 -3.41 1.06
CA ILE A 221 -14.54 -2.64 -0.08
C ILE A 221 -15.69 -1.81 0.49
N ASP A 222 -15.59 -0.50 0.29
CA ASP A 222 -16.54 0.50 0.73
C ASP A 222 -17.93 0.12 0.19
N SER A 223 -18.65 -0.64 1.00
CA SER A 223 -19.87 -1.32 0.61
C SER A 223 -21.06 -0.37 0.58
N GLY A 224 -20.81 0.93 0.74
CA GLY A 224 -21.80 2.02 0.71
C GLY A 224 -22.88 1.94 1.80
N LEU A 225 -22.98 0.83 2.53
CA LEU A 225 -24.14 0.49 3.36
C LEU A 225 -23.85 -0.39 4.57
N VAL A 226 -22.67 -1.01 4.71
CA VAL A 226 -22.47 -1.95 5.82
C VAL A 226 -21.59 -1.28 6.88
N LEU A 227 -22.16 -0.31 7.61
CA LEU A 227 -21.57 0.20 8.86
C LEU A 227 -21.51 -0.90 9.94
N GLU A 228 -22.32 -1.96 9.80
CA GLU A 228 -22.47 -3.03 10.79
C GLU A 228 -21.15 -3.77 11.13
N PRO A 229 -20.29 -4.21 10.17
CA PRO A 229 -19.06 -4.94 10.47
C PRO A 229 -18.02 -4.04 11.11
N MET A 230 -17.92 -2.77 10.69
CA MET A 230 -17.05 -1.78 11.31
C MET A 230 -17.52 -1.42 12.72
N ILE A 231 -18.82 -1.16 12.95
CA ILE A 231 -19.37 -0.92 14.28
C ILE A 231 -19.16 -2.15 15.18
N ASP A 232 -19.39 -3.35 14.66
CA ASP A 232 -19.11 -4.60 15.37
C ASP A 232 -17.62 -4.73 15.72
N ALA A 233 -16.72 -4.41 14.79
CA ALA A 233 -15.28 -4.40 15.05
C ALA A 233 -14.91 -3.40 16.15
N LEU A 234 -15.39 -2.15 16.09
CA LEU A 234 -15.14 -1.14 17.12
C LEU A 234 -15.70 -1.54 18.49
N ALA A 235 -16.88 -2.16 18.52
CA ALA A 235 -17.54 -2.58 19.75
C ALA A 235 -16.88 -3.80 20.40
N ASN A 236 -16.35 -4.71 19.58
CA ASN A 236 -15.93 -6.04 20.02
C ASN A 236 -14.42 -6.28 19.93
N ALA A 237 -13.65 -5.40 19.30
CA ALA A 237 -12.19 -5.43 19.38
C ALA A 237 -11.74 -5.18 20.82
N ASP A 238 -10.71 -5.92 21.24
CA ASP A 238 -10.06 -5.74 22.52
C ASP A 238 -9.31 -4.41 22.52
N ILE A 239 -8.58 -4.14 21.43
CA ILE A 239 -7.80 -2.91 21.23
C ILE A 239 -8.30 -2.17 19.98
N VAL A 240 -8.37 -0.84 20.04
CA VAL A 240 -8.52 0.01 18.86
C VAL A 240 -7.31 0.93 18.75
N VAL A 241 -6.68 0.96 17.58
CA VAL A 241 -5.61 1.93 17.26
C VAL A 241 -6.20 2.98 16.32
N GLY A 242 -6.15 4.26 16.69
CA GLY A 242 -6.66 5.38 15.88
C GLY A 242 -5.56 6.33 15.44
N ASP A 243 -5.40 6.52 14.13
CA ASP A 243 -4.41 7.44 13.55
C ASP A 243 -4.99 8.84 13.31
N LEU A 244 -4.50 9.81 14.08
CA LEU A 244 -4.92 11.21 14.02
C LEU A 244 -4.09 12.05 13.04
N GLY A 245 -3.10 11.46 12.36
CA GLY A 245 -2.06 12.19 11.64
C GLY A 245 -2.55 13.10 10.53
N THR A 246 -3.63 12.72 9.83
CA THR A 246 -4.16 13.50 8.69
C THR A 246 -5.40 14.31 9.04
N GLY A 247 -5.88 14.23 10.28
CA GLY A 247 -7.15 14.85 10.68
C GLY A 247 -8.37 14.25 9.97
N ASN A 248 -8.31 12.98 9.53
CA ASN A 248 -9.41 12.31 8.87
C ASN A 248 -10.64 12.25 9.78
N PHE A 249 -11.74 12.87 9.35
CA PHE A 249 -12.99 12.93 10.11
C PHE A 249 -13.57 11.54 10.40
N ASN A 250 -13.43 10.58 9.48
CA ASN A 250 -13.94 9.22 9.67
C ASN A 250 -13.29 8.56 10.89
N VAL A 251 -11.97 8.71 11.04
CA VAL A 251 -11.24 8.20 12.23
C VAL A 251 -11.75 8.88 13.50
N GLY A 252 -12.00 10.19 13.46
CA GLY A 252 -12.59 10.91 14.59
C GLY A 252 -13.98 10.39 14.99
N TRP A 253 -14.81 10.07 13.99
CA TRP A 253 -16.14 9.49 14.21
C TRP A 253 -16.06 8.05 14.78
N GLU A 254 -15.15 7.21 14.27
CA GLU A 254 -14.90 5.85 14.76
C GLU A 254 -14.42 5.85 16.21
N LEU A 255 -13.52 6.79 16.57
CA LEU A 255 -13.05 6.98 17.94
C LEU A 255 -14.17 7.44 18.88
N GLY A 256 -15.04 8.35 18.42
CA GLY A 256 -16.23 8.77 19.17
C GLY A 256 -17.14 7.58 19.51
N LEU A 257 -17.42 6.72 18.53
CA LEU A 257 -18.16 5.48 18.74
C LEU A 257 -17.43 4.54 19.70
N ARG A 258 -16.12 4.32 19.51
CA ARG A 258 -15.33 3.46 20.40
C ARG A 258 -15.41 3.91 21.85
N HIS A 259 -15.21 5.20 22.12
CA HIS A 259 -15.28 5.75 23.48
C HIS A 259 -16.66 5.59 24.12
N LEU A 260 -17.74 5.61 23.33
CA LEU A 260 -19.10 5.36 23.82
C LEU A 260 -19.33 3.86 24.12
N LEU A 261 -18.85 2.98 23.24
CA LEU A 261 -19.13 1.55 23.29
C LEU A 261 -18.25 0.79 24.28
N ARG A 262 -17.01 1.24 24.49
CA ARG A 262 -16.03 0.60 25.37
C ARG A 262 -15.24 1.65 26.17
N PRO A 263 -15.05 1.43 27.49
CA PRO A 263 -14.36 2.39 28.34
C PRO A 263 -12.83 2.27 28.32
N ARG A 264 -12.23 1.42 27.47
CA ARG A 264 -10.79 1.09 27.56
C ARG A 264 -10.19 0.59 26.26
N GLN A 265 -8.86 0.57 26.24
CA GLN A 265 -7.98 0.03 25.20
C GLN A 265 -8.18 0.73 23.85
N THR A 266 -8.13 2.06 23.87
CA THR A 266 -8.10 2.92 22.69
C THR A 266 -6.74 3.62 22.64
N VAL A 267 -5.88 3.16 21.73
CA VAL A 267 -4.52 3.67 21.53
C VAL A 267 -4.56 4.70 20.41
N LEU A 268 -4.19 5.94 20.72
CA LEU A 268 -4.09 6.98 19.70
C LEU A 268 -2.65 7.06 19.19
N ILE A 269 -2.49 7.24 17.89
CA ILE A 269 -1.20 7.50 17.26
C ILE A 269 -1.23 8.82 16.51
N ARG A 270 -0.08 9.48 16.43
CA ARG A 270 0.08 10.72 15.66
C ARG A 270 1.53 10.98 15.26
N PRO A 271 1.77 11.78 14.22
CA PRO A 271 3.11 12.23 13.88
C PRO A 271 3.71 13.11 14.99
N ALA A 272 5.00 12.98 15.25
CA ALA A 272 5.73 13.89 16.12
C ALA A 272 5.65 15.34 15.60
N GLY A 273 5.60 16.31 16.51
CA GLY A 273 5.48 17.73 16.17
C GLY A 273 4.08 18.20 15.76
N THR A 274 3.09 17.30 15.69
CA THR A 274 1.68 17.68 15.48
C THR A 274 0.94 17.90 16.79
N THR A 275 -0.22 18.56 16.70
CA THR A 275 -1.19 18.71 17.78
C THR A 275 -2.43 17.87 17.48
N ALA A 276 -2.93 17.14 18.48
CA ALA A 276 -4.20 16.42 18.34
C ALA A 276 -5.38 17.40 18.50
N PRO A 277 -6.58 17.07 17.97
CA PRO A 277 -7.81 17.82 18.25
C PRO A 277 -8.04 18.02 19.74
N PHE A 278 -8.60 19.17 20.14
CA PHE A 278 -8.70 19.62 21.54
C PHE A 278 -9.17 18.54 22.52
N ASP A 279 -10.30 17.89 22.26
CA ASP A 279 -10.87 16.86 23.14
C ASP A 279 -10.07 15.56 23.19
N LEU A 280 -9.24 15.28 22.16
CA LEU A 280 -8.37 14.12 22.10
C LEU A 280 -6.95 14.41 22.62
N ALA A 281 -6.56 15.69 22.75
CA ALA A 281 -5.21 16.09 23.11
C ALA A 281 -4.81 15.66 24.53
N ALA A 282 -5.78 15.55 25.44
CA ALA A 282 -5.55 15.09 26.82
C ALA A 282 -5.39 13.56 26.93
N LEU A 283 -5.76 12.81 25.89
CA LEU A 283 -5.60 11.36 25.85
C LEU A 283 -4.13 11.00 25.59
N ARG A 284 -3.76 9.74 25.85
CA ARG A 284 -2.39 9.27 25.60
C ARG A 284 -2.21 8.98 24.12
N HIS A 285 -1.05 9.37 23.59
CA HIS A 285 -0.70 9.17 22.17
C HIS A 285 0.67 8.52 22.07
N ALA A 286 0.77 7.45 21.30
CA ALA A 286 2.04 7.03 20.75
C ALA A 286 2.40 7.94 19.56
N ARG A 287 3.69 8.16 19.35
CA ARG A 287 4.22 9.06 18.33
C ARG A 287 5.06 8.29 17.33
N TYR A 288 4.95 8.70 16.07
CA TYR A 288 5.83 8.24 14.99
C TYR A 288 6.42 9.43 14.25
N VAL A 289 7.54 9.22 13.55
CA VAL A 289 8.17 10.26 12.73
C VAL A 289 8.14 9.81 11.28
N GLN A 290 7.57 10.66 10.43
CA GLN A 290 7.57 10.52 8.98
C GLN A 290 7.82 11.88 8.36
N ASP A 291 8.80 12.00 7.47
CA ASP A 291 9.05 13.20 6.68
C ASP A 291 8.75 12.95 5.19
N GLN A 292 9.12 13.91 4.34
CA GLN A 292 8.93 13.81 2.89
C GLN A 292 9.67 12.61 2.26
N THR A 293 10.73 12.12 2.89
CA THR A 293 11.48 10.95 2.42
C THR A 293 10.95 9.62 2.99
N GLY A 294 9.92 9.70 3.84
CA GLY A 294 9.27 8.55 4.46
C GLY A 294 9.64 8.37 5.93
N ILE A 295 9.76 7.11 6.35
CA ILE A 295 10.05 6.72 7.74
C ILE A 295 11.42 6.04 7.76
N THR A 296 12.39 6.61 8.50
CA THR A 296 13.71 5.99 8.67
C THR A 296 13.62 4.74 9.57
N ASP A 297 14.60 3.84 9.48
CA ASP A 297 14.62 2.63 10.31
C ASP A 297 14.65 2.98 11.82
N GLY A 298 15.42 4.00 12.20
CA GLY A 298 15.46 4.48 13.59
C GLY A 298 14.11 5.04 14.06
N ALA A 299 13.47 5.87 13.24
CA ALA A 299 12.15 6.42 13.55
C ALA A 299 11.07 5.33 13.73
N ALA A 300 11.14 4.27 12.91
CA ALA A 300 10.25 3.12 13.05
C ALA A 300 10.47 2.38 14.38
N ILE A 301 11.73 2.09 14.72
CA ILE A 301 12.11 1.41 15.98
C ILE A 301 11.65 2.20 17.20
N ASP A 302 11.85 3.53 17.20
CA ASP A 302 11.41 4.41 18.28
C ASP A 302 9.88 4.38 18.43
N ALA A 303 9.15 4.38 17.31
CA ALA A 303 7.69 4.27 17.31
C ALA A 303 7.21 2.91 17.83
N TRP A 304 7.90 1.80 17.53
CA TRP A 304 7.58 0.49 18.09
C TRP A 304 7.71 0.47 19.60
N HIS A 305 8.77 1.08 20.14
CA HIS A 305 8.98 1.20 21.59
C HIS A 305 7.92 2.07 22.28
N ASP A 306 7.49 3.16 21.65
CA ASP A 306 6.42 4.01 22.17
C ASP A 306 5.07 3.26 22.16
N LEU A 307 4.76 2.57 21.07
CA LEU A 307 3.54 1.76 20.93
C LEU A 307 3.47 0.59 21.91
N ALA A 308 4.58 -0.11 22.14
CA ALA A 308 4.64 -1.30 22.99
C ALA A 308 4.14 -1.03 24.43
N GLN A 309 4.19 0.21 24.90
CA GLN A 309 3.69 0.62 26.21
C GLN A 309 2.17 0.54 26.34
N TYR A 310 1.46 0.57 25.21
CA TYR A 310 0.00 0.61 25.14
C TYR A 310 -0.63 -0.69 24.63
N LEU A 311 0.15 -1.52 23.94
CA LEU A 311 -0.29 -2.81 23.41
C LEU A 311 -0.19 -3.88 24.51
N CYS A 312 -1.18 -3.93 25.41
CA CYS A 312 -1.26 -4.92 26.48
C CYS A 312 -1.28 -6.36 25.93
N ARG A 313 -0.36 -7.21 26.39
CA ARG A 313 -0.24 -8.63 25.99
C ARG A 313 -1.23 -9.58 26.69
N ASP A 314 -1.69 -9.23 27.89
CA ASP A 314 -2.31 -10.22 28.80
C ASP A 314 -3.84 -10.16 28.87
N GLY A 315 -4.50 -9.37 28.02
CA GLY A 315 -5.98 -9.26 27.99
C GLY A 315 -6.62 -8.74 29.30
N THR A 316 -5.82 -8.37 30.30
CA THR A 316 -6.31 -7.80 31.56
C THR A 316 -6.88 -6.40 31.31
N ALA A 317 -7.99 -6.09 31.97
CA ALA A 317 -8.67 -4.81 31.79
C ALA A 317 -7.75 -3.66 32.23
N GLY A 318 -7.18 -2.95 31.25
CA GLY A 318 -6.44 -1.72 31.48
C GLY A 318 -7.30 -0.62 32.11
N PRO A 319 -6.68 0.46 32.62
CA PRO A 319 -7.40 1.60 33.16
C PRO A 319 -8.34 2.22 32.13
N ASN A 320 -9.37 2.94 32.59
CA ASN A 320 -10.30 3.67 31.73
C ASN A 320 -9.53 4.72 30.90
N ASP A 321 -9.67 4.67 29.58
CA ASP A 321 -9.11 5.63 28.63
C ASP A 321 -10.17 6.35 27.79
N SER A 322 -11.45 6.11 28.08
CA SER A 322 -12.57 6.78 27.42
C SER A 322 -12.94 8.08 28.15
N PRO A 323 -12.91 9.25 27.46
CA PRO A 323 -13.43 10.51 28.02
C PRO A 323 -14.88 10.39 28.48
N VAL A 324 -15.68 9.61 27.74
CA VAL A 324 -17.11 9.43 28.00
C VAL A 324 -17.30 8.66 29.32
N ALA A 325 -16.60 7.54 29.49
CA ALA A 325 -16.70 6.76 30.72
C ALA A 325 -16.05 7.44 31.93
N ALA A 326 -15.11 8.37 31.70
CA ALA A 326 -14.53 9.19 32.77
C ALA A 326 -15.49 10.29 33.26
N ALA A 327 -16.26 10.89 32.35
CA ALA A 327 -17.15 12.00 32.66
C ALA A 327 -18.58 11.57 33.02
N MET A 328 -19.05 10.42 32.53
CA MET A 328 -20.45 10.00 32.63
C MET A 328 -20.58 8.54 33.07
N ASP A 329 -21.59 8.26 33.91
CA ASP A 329 -22.08 6.90 34.13
C ASP A 329 -22.95 6.49 32.94
N VAL A 330 -22.30 6.02 31.88
CA VAL A 330 -22.99 5.51 30.71
C VAL A 330 -23.50 4.12 31.04
N LYS A 331 -24.81 4.00 31.25
CA LYS A 331 -25.49 2.69 31.16
C LYS A 331 -25.11 2.09 29.83
N ARG A 332 -24.27 1.04 29.84
CA ARG A 332 -23.86 0.35 28.61
C ARG A 332 -25.13 0.08 27.81
N TRP A 333 -25.21 0.72 26.65
CA TRP A 333 -26.19 0.36 25.65
C TRP A 333 -25.94 -1.12 25.40
N ALA A 334 -27.00 -1.91 25.33
CA ALA A 334 -26.97 -3.37 25.35
C ALA A 334 -25.79 -3.95 24.53
N GLU A 335 -25.30 -5.14 24.90
CA GLU A 335 -24.23 -5.83 24.15
C GLU A 335 -24.41 -5.66 22.64
N VAL A 336 -23.45 -5.00 21.99
CA VAL A 336 -23.48 -4.81 20.54
C VAL A 336 -23.27 -6.17 19.91
N ARG A 337 -24.39 -6.79 19.56
CA ARG A 337 -24.46 -8.06 18.84
C ARG A 337 -24.78 -7.75 17.39
N ARG A 338 -24.03 -8.36 16.46
CA ARG A 338 -24.43 -8.38 15.05
C ARG A 338 -25.87 -8.91 14.94
N ARG A 339 -26.63 -8.37 14.00
CA ARG A 339 -27.98 -8.88 13.69
C ARG A 339 -27.89 -10.26 13.05
N ASN A 340 -26.80 -10.53 12.33
CA ASN A 340 -26.54 -11.78 11.62
C ASN A 340 -25.41 -12.61 12.26
N ARG A 341 -25.49 -13.94 12.12
CA ARG A 341 -24.50 -14.88 12.66
C ARG A 341 -23.16 -14.75 11.90
N ARG A 342 -22.05 -14.84 12.63
CA ARG A 342 -20.69 -14.78 12.06
C ARG A 342 -20.43 -16.04 11.21
N ASP A 343 -20.08 -15.84 9.95
CA ASP A 343 -19.49 -16.86 9.10
C ASP A 343 -17.96 -16.81 9.29
N ALA A 344 -17.43 -17.74 10.08
CA ALA A 344 -16.02 -17.75 10.45
C ALA A 344 -15.11 -17.98 9.24
N ARG A 345 -15.54 -18.82 8.29
CA ARG A 345 -14.78 -19.12 7.07
C ARG A 345 -14.71 -17.90 6.15
N TRP A 346 -15.82 -17.17 6.02
CA TRP A 346 -15.83 -15.90 5.28
C TRP A 346 -14.82 -14.89 5.85
N GLU A 347 -14.80 -14.71 7.17
CA GLU A 347 -13.86 -13.76 7.79
C GLU A 347 -12.40 -14.21 7.63
N GLU A 348 -12.12 -15.50 7.77
CA GLU A 348 -10.80 -16.09 7.52
C GLU A 348 -10.32 -15.83 6.08
N LEU A 349 -11.16 -16.08 5.09
CA LEU A 349 -10.81 -15.86 3.68
C LEU A 349 -10.59 -14.38 3.37
N ARG A 350 -11.37 -13.46 3.97
CA ARG A 350 -11.09 -12.02 3.84
C ARG A 350 -9.75 -11.62 4.44
N GLN A 351 -9.39 -12.15 5.61
CA GLN A 351 -8.11 -11.86 6.24
C GLN A 351 -6.94 -12.36 5.39
N ARG A 352 -7.06 -13.56 4.80
CA ARG A 352 -6.09 -14.09 3.84
C ARG A 352 -6.03 -13.23 2.57
N LEU A 353 -7.16 -12.73 2.08
CA LEU A 353 -7.21 -11.86 0.91
C LEU A 353 -6.57 -10.49 1.16
N ALA A 354 -6.80 -9.91 2.34
CA ALA A 354 -6.16 -8.68 2.77
C ALA A 354 -4.63 -8.86 2.83
N LEU A 355 -4.17 -9.96 3.42
CA LEU A 355 -2.75 -10.33 3.43
C LEU A 355 -2.18 -10.48 2.01
N ALA A 356 -2.89 -11.17 1.12
CA ALA A 356 -2.46 -11.33 -0.27
C ALA A 356 -2.32 -9.98 -1.00
N ARG A 357 -3.23 -9.03 -0.72
CA ARG A 357 -3.16 -7.66 -1.26
C ARG A 357 -1.97 -6.89 -0.71
N ASP A 358 -1.70 -6.98 0.59
CA ASP A 358 -0.57 -6.33 1.25
C ASP A 358 0.77 -6.86 0.72
N LEU A 359 0.86 -8.17 0.49
CA LEU A 359 2.03 -8.84 -0.08
C LEU A 359 2.13 -8.69 -1.61
N ARG A 360 1.10 -8.14 -2.25
CA ARG A 360 0.97 -8.08 -3.71
C ARG A 360 1.07 -9.47 -4.38
N ASP A 361 0.60 -10.50 -3.69
CA ASP A 361 0.69 -11.90 -4.08
C ASP A 361 -0.55 -12.33 -4.86
N ALA A 362 -0.42 -12.42 -6.18
CA ALA A 362 -1.51 -12.84 -7.05
C ALA A 362 -1.85 -14.33 -6.92
N ASP A 363 -0.91 -15.17 -6.49
CA ASP A 363 -1.11 -16.61 -6.37
C ASP A 363 -1.93 -16.91 -5.11
N MET A 364 -1.61 -16.24 -4.01
CA MET A 364 -2.42 -16.29 -2.79
C MET A 364 -3.85 -15.77 -3.02
N ILE A 365 -4.05 -14.75 -3.85
CA ILE A 365 -5.40 -14.32 -4.25
C ILE A 365 -6.17 -15.47 -4.95
N ARG A 366 -5.51 -16.25 -5.82
CA ARG A 366 -6.15 -17.40 -6.49
C ARG A 366 -6.49 -18.53 -5.53
N GLU A 367 -5.62 -18.79 -4.57
CA GLU A 367 -5.89 -19.79 -3.52
C GLU A 367 -7.13 -19.42 -2.70
N VAL A 368 -7.23 -18.15 -2.28
CA VAL A 368 -8.41 -17.66 -1.55
C VAL A 368 -9.68 -17.79 -2.39
N LEU A 369 -9.60 -17.51 -3.69
CA LEU A 369 -10.71 -17.68 -4.62
C LEU A 369 -11.15 -19.15 -4.75
N ALA A 370 -10.20 -20.09 -4.79
CA ALA A 370 -10.50 -21.53 -4.83
C ALA A 370 -11.17 -22.01 -3.54
N ASP A 371 -10.73 -21.49 -2.38
CA ASP A 371 -11.30 -21.84 -1.09
C ASP A 371 -12.70 -21.23 -0.84
N ALA A 372 -13.06 -20.20 -1.61
CA ALA A 372 -14.32 -19.47 -1.48
C ALA A 372 -15.54 -20.28 -1.93
N ASP A 373 -15.38 -21.32 -2.75
CA ASP A 373 -16.49 -22.13 -3.31
C ASP A 373 -17.38 -22.80 -2.24
N ALA A 374 -16.91 -22.90 -1.00
CA ALA A 374 -17.67 -23.43 0.13
C ALA A 374 -18.50 -22.37 0.88
N LEU A 375 -18.39 -21.09 0.52
CA LEU A 375 -19.17 -20.00 1.13
C LEU A 375 -20.58 -19.90 0.54
N SER A 376 -21.46 -19.12 1.18
CA SER A 376 -22.74 -18.74 0.57
C SER A 376 -22.53 -17.89 -0.69
N ASP A 377 -23.46 -17.93 -1.65
CA ASP A 377 -23.38 -17.17 -2.90
C ASP A 377 -23.11 -15.66 -2.69
N ASP A 378 -23.70 -15.07 -1.65
CA ASP A 378 -23.47 -13.66 -1.29
C ASP A 378 -22.03 -13.42 -0.83
N HIS A 379 -21.50 -14.27 0.05
CA HIS A 379 -20.12 -14.16 0.52
C HIS A 379 -19.11 -14.48 -0.60
N GLN A 380 -19.40 -15.46 -1.46
CA GLN A 380 -18.59 -15.76 -2.65
C GLN A 380 -18.45 -14.54 -3.55
N ARG A 381 -19.58 -13.88 -3.88
CA ARG A 381 -19.59 -12.65 -4.66
C ARG A 381 -18.70 -11.56 -4.04
N LEU A 382 -18.76 -11.39 -2.72
CA LEU A 382 -17.96 -10.38 -2.03
C LEU A 382 -16.46 -10.72 -2.04
N VAL A 383 -16.06 -11.97 -1.80
CA VAL A 383 -14.63 -12.39 -1.93
C VAL A 383 -14.15 -12.09 -3.34
N ARG A 384 -14.95 -12.47 -4.35
CA ARG A 384 -14.61 -12.26 -5.77
C ARG A 384 -14.47 -10.78 -6.11
N ALA A 385 -15.34 -9.93 -5.58
CA ALA A 385 -15.23 -8.48 -5.75
C ALA A 385 -13.90 -7.94 -5.18
N GLU A 386 -13.58 -8.32 -3.94
CA GLU A 386 -12.35 -7.92 -3.24
C GLU A 386 -11.09 -8.42 -3.96
N ALA A 387 -11.12 -9.67 -4.44
CA ALA A 387 -10.04 -10.27 -5.20
C ALA A 387 -9.86 -9.58 -6.56
N GLY A 388 -10.97 -9.29 -7.25
CA GLY A 388 -10.97 -8.54 -8.51
C GLY A 388 -10.34 -7.16 -8.36
N VAL A 389 -10.69 -6.41 -7.32
CA VAL A 389 -10.05 -5.11 -7.01
C VAL A 389 -8.54 -5.29 -6.75
N GLY A 390 -8.16 -6.28 -5.95
CA GLY A 390 -6.75 -6.61 -5.71
C GLY A 390 -5.98 -6.89 -7.00
N LEU A 391 -6.54 -7.71 -7.89
CA LEU A 391 -5.95 -8.06 -9.18
C LEU A 391 -5.79 -6.86 -10.12
N VAL A 392 -6.76 -5.93 -10.16
CA VAL A 392 -6.62 -4.68 -10.94
C VAL A 392 -5.44 -3.86 -10.44
N ARG A 393 -5.24 -3.76 -9.11
CA ARG A 393 -4.09 -3.06 -8.51
C ARG A 393 -2.74 -3.73 -8.80
N LEU A 394 -2.75 -5.03 -9.11
CA LEU A 394 -1.58 -5.78 -9.56
C LEU A 394 -1.40 -5.75 -11.09
N GLY A 395 -2.23 -5.03 -11.83
CA GLY A 395 -2.20 -4.99 -13.29
C GLY A 395 -2.71 -6.28 -13.96
N ARG A 396 -3.29 -7.21 -13.20
CA ARG A 396 -3.84 -8.49 -13.69
C ARG A 396 -5.26 -8.30 -14.21
N PHE A 397 -5.45 -7.38 -15.15
CA PHE A 397 -6.76 -6.92 -15.60
C PHE A 397 -7.64 -8.04 -16.17
N HIS A 398 -7.06 -8.96 -16.95
CA HIS A 398 -7.80 -10.07 -17.56
C HIS A 398 -8.41 -11.02 -16.51
N GLU A 399 -7.67 -11.32 -15.43
CA GLU A 399 -8.16 -12.15 -14.33
C GLU A 399 -9.21 -11.42 -13.48
N ALA A 400 -9.08 -10.11 -13.30
CA ALA A 400 -10.03 -9.31 -12.53
C ALA A 400 -11.40 -9.14 -13.22
N ARG A 401 -11.42 -9.02 -14.55
CA ARG A 401 -12.62 -8.75 -15.37
C ARG A 401 -13.81 -9.67 -15.03
N PRO A 402 -13.70 -11.01 -15.09
CA PRO A 402 -14.85 -11.90 -14.83
C PRO A 402 -15.36 -11.79 -13.39
N LEU A 403 -14.47 -11.59 -12.41
CA LEU A 403 -14.84 -11.47 -11.00
C LEU A 403 -15.65 -10.20 -10.73
N LEU A 404 -15.22 -9.08 -11.31
CA LEU A 404 -15.88 -7.79 -11.13
C LEU A 404 -17.14 -7.65 -11.99
N ARG A 405 -17.20 -8.33 -13.15
CA ARG A 405 -18.39 -8.36 -14.03
C ARG A 405 -19.60 -8.91 -13.28
N GLU A 406 -19.43 -9.99 -12.51
CA GLU A 406 -20.50 -10.60 -11.72
C GLU A 406 -21.18 -9.58 -10.79
N ILE A 407 -20.40 -8.68 -10.18
CA ILE A 407 -20.91 -7.60 -9.34
C ILE A 407 -21.63 -6.53 -10.16
N VAL A 408 -21.02 -6.09 -11.26
CA VAL A 408 -21.62 -5.03 -12.11
C VAL A 408 -22.98 -5.45 -12.67
N ASP A 409 -23.12 -6.73 -13.03
CA ASP A 409 -24.36 -7.25 -13.61
C ASP A 409 -25.49 -7.41 -12.56
N THR A 410 -25.13 -7.60 -11.29
CA THR A 410 -26.07 -7.86 -10.19
C THR A 410 -26.37 -6.64 -9.32
N ASP A 411 -25.39 -5.76 -9.08
CA ASP A 411 -25.49 -4.55 -8.24
C ASP A 411 -26.02 -3.34 -9.04
N ARG A 412 -27.22 -3.48 -9.62
CA ARG A 412 -27.88 -2.39 -10.36
C ARG A 412 -28.04 -1.08 -9.59
N PRO A 413 -28.29 -1.07 -8.26
CA PRO A 413 -28.34 0.16 -7.47
C PRO A 413 -26.97 0.83 -7.25
N VAL A 414 -25.87 0.16 -7.59
CA VAL A 414 -24.49 0.62 -7.33
C VAL A 414 -24.26 0.83 -5.83
N GLN A 415 -24.52 -0.20 -5.03
CA GLN A 415 -24.17 -0.19 -3.62
C GLN A 415 -22.65 -0.24 -3.43
N ARG A 416 -21.92 -0.86 -4.36
CA ARG A 416 -20.45 -0.98 -4.36
C ARG A 416 -19.84 -0.21 -5.54
N PRO A 417 -19.82 1.13 -5.52
CA PRO A 417 -19.33 1.92 -6.65
C PRO A 417 -17.87 1.59 -7.01
N ASP A 418 -17.02 1.30 -6.03
CA ASP A 418 -15.61 0.96 -6.29
C ASP A 418 -15.46 -0.29 -7.15
N ALA A 419 -16.28 -1.34 -6.93
CA ALA A 419 -16.22 -2.54 -7.75
C ALA A 419 -16.54 -2.23 -9.23
N HIS A 420 -17.51 -1.34 -9.49
CA HIS A 420 -17.83 -0.88 -10.84
C HIS A 420 -16.71 -0.02 -11.44
N VAL A 421 -16.10 0.84 -10.63
CA VAL A 421 -14.97 1.68 -11.05
C VAL A 421 -13.75 0.82 -11.41
N TYR A 422 -13.39 -0.15 -10.57
CA TYR A 422 -12.30 -1.08 -10.85
C TYR A 422 -12.63 -2.01 -12.03
N PHE A 423 -13.91 -2.36 -12.23
CA PHE A 423 -14.34 -3.08 -13.43
C PHE A 423 -14.06 -2.26 -14.69
N ALA A 424 -14.48 -0.99 -14.72
CA ALA A 424 -14.20 -0.08 -15.84
C ALA A 424 -12.69 0.11 -16.05
N GLN A 425 -11.90 0.24 -14.98
CA GLN A 425 -10.43 0.29 -15.06
C GLN A 425 -9.82 -0.96 -15.70
N SER A 426 -10.35 -2.15 -15.39
CA SER A 426 -9.90 -3.40 -15.99
C SER A 426 -10.18 -3.46 -17.50
N LEU A 427 -11.15 -2.70 -17.99
CA LEU A 427 -11.49 -2.60 -19.41
C LEU A 427 -10.60 -1.59 -20.15
N TYR A 428 -10.43 -0.37 -19.62
CA TYR A 428 -9.77 0.70 -20.37
C TYR A 428 -8.25 0.76 -20.22
N ARG A 429 -7.68 0.32 -19.08
CA ARG A 429 -6.24 0.44 -18.81
C ARG A 429 -5.33 -0.45 -19.66
N PRO A 430 -5.72 -1.69 -20.05
CA PRO A 430 -4.88 -2.53 -20.90
C PRO A 430 -4.55 -1.84 -22.24
N ASP A 431 -3.32 -1.98 -22.71
CA ASP A 431 -2.89 -1.35 -23.97
C ASP A 431 -3.71 -1.80 -25.18
N GLY A 432 -4.19 -3.06 -25.17
CA GLY A 432 -5.03 -3.66 -26.20
C GLY A 432 -6.54 -3.47 -26.01
N ALA A 433 -6.99 -2.49 -25.23
CA ALA A 433 -8.42 -2.21 -25.05
C ALA A 433 -9.11 -1.93 -26.40
N SER A 434 -10.19 -2.65 -26.70
CA SER A 434 -11.00 -2.47 -27.92
C SER A 434 -11.99 -1.30 -27.78
N LEU A 435 -12.57 -0.81 -28.89
CA LEU A 435 -13.67 0.17 -28.82
C LEU A 435 -14.83 -0.34 -27.95
N ALA A 436 -15.18 -1.63 -28.08
CA ALA A 436 -16.22 -2.24 -27.26
C ALA A 436 -15.86 -2.28 -25.75
N ASP A 437 -14.59 -2.47 -25.41
CA ASP A 437 -14.13 -2.37 -24.01
C ASP A 437 -14.30 -0.94 -23.48
N LEU A 438 -13.97 0.08 -24.29
CA LEU A 438 -14.11 1.49 -23.92
C LEU A 438 -15.59 1.91 -23.80
N ASP A 439 -16.44 1.46 -24.71
CA ASP A 439 -17.90 1.67 -24.66
C ASP A 439 -18.50 1.04 -23.40
N CYS A 440 -18.07 -0.17 -23.06
CA CYS A 440 -18.50 -0.82 -21.84
C CYS A 440 -17.98 -0.10 -20.58
N ALA A 441 -16.73 0.36 -20.58
CA ALA A 441 -16.15 1.12 -19.46
C ALA A 441 -16.88 2.44 -19.22
N GLU A 442 -17.16 3.20 -20.29
CA GLU A 442 -17.92 4.45 -20.22
C GLU A 442 -19.33 4.21 -19.68
N ALA A 443 -20.07 3.24 -20.24
CA ALA A 443 -21.44 2.93 -19.81
C ALA A 443 -21.51 2.56 -18.31
N VAL A 444 -20.53 1.80 -17.82
CA VAL A 444 -20.44 1.45 -16.40
C VAL A 444 -20.16 2.70 -15.56
N LEU A 445 -19.20 3.54 -15.96
CA LEU A 445 -18.86 4.76 -15.23
C LEU A 445 -20.00 5.78 -15.23
N GLU A 446 -20.73 5.95 -16.33
CA GLU A 446 -21.92 6.79 -16.41
C GLU A 446 -23.03 6.30 -15.47
N HIS A 447 -23.24 4.98 -15.42
CA HIS A 447 -24.20 4.39 -14.49
C HIS A 447 -23.80 4.63 -13.03
N VAL A 448 -22.51 4.52 -12.70
CA VAL A 448 -22.01 4.90 -11.38
C VAL A 448 -22.23 6.39 -11.12
N LEU A 449 -21.93 7.27 -12.08
CA LEU A 449 -22.11 8.71 -11.93
C LEU A 449 -23.57 9.09 -11.68
N LEU A 450 -24.50 8.44 -12.37
CA LEU A 450 -25.94 8.65 -12.19
C LEU A 450 -26.40 8.27 -10.79
N ARG A 451 -25.89 7.15 -10.25
CA ARG A 451 -26.30 6.61 -8.93
C ARG A 451 -25.53 7.23 -7.77
N ARG A 452 -24.29 7.65 -8.01
CA ARG A 452 -23.34 8.24 -7.05
C ARG A 452 -22.71 9.51 -7.63
N PRO A 453 -23.46 10.62 -7.75
CA PRO A 453 -22.97 11.85 -8.41
C PRO A 453 -21.76 12.49 -7.73
N ALA A 454 -21.53 12.21 -6.45
CA ALA A 454 -20.43 12.73 -5.65
C ALA A 454 -19.21 11.78 -5.60
N HIS A 455 -19.20 10.69 -6.39
CA HIS A 455 -18.07 9.76 -6.38
C HIS A 455 -16.80 10.45 -6.90
N PRO A 456 -15.68 10.43 -6.15
CA PRO A 456 -14.56 11.34 -6.37
C PRO A 456 -13.76 11.08 -7.65
N GLN A 457 -13.79 9.86 -8.20
CA GLN A 457 -12.91 9.47 -9.31
C GLN A 457 -13.62 9.28 -10.66
N VAL A 458 -14.96 9.23 -10.68
CA VAL A 458 -15.69 8.72 -11.85
C VAL A 458 -15.58 9.66 -13.05
N ARG A 459 -15.64 10.97 -12.83
CA ARG A 459 -15.54 11.96 -13.91
C ARG A 459 -14.15 11.99 -14.54
N ALA A 460 -13.10 12.00 -13.72
CA ALA A 460 -11.73 11.91 -14.22
C ALA A 460 -11.50 10.64 -15.07
N LEU A 461 -12.07 9.51 -14.66
CA LEU A 461 -12.02 8.26 -15.42
C LEU A 461 -12.82 8.31 -16.72
N LEU A 462 -14.02 8.92 -16.73
CA LEU A 462 -14.78 9.15 -17.96
C LEU A 462 -13.97 9.99 -18.96
N GLY A 463 -13.31 11.05 -18.49
CA GLY A 463 -12.38 11.85 -19.30
C GLY A 463 -11.22 11.01 -19.87
N ALA A 464 -10.65 10.11 -19.05
CA ALA A 464 -9.57 9.23 -19.49
C ALA A 464 -10.02 8.21 -20.54
N VAL A 465 -11.19 7.59 -20.36
CA VAL A 465 -11.80 6.66 -21.33
C VAL A 465 -12.10 7.38 -22.64
N ALA A 466 -12.70 8.58 -22.57
CA ALA A 466 -12.99 9.39 -23.75
C ALA A 466 -11.70 9.72 -24.53
N LYS A 467 -10.63 10.18 -23.85
CA LYS A 467 -9.32 10.44 -24.48
C LYS A 467 -8.74 9.20 -25.16
N ARG A 468 -8.86 8.02 -24.53
CA ARG A 468 -8.38 6.77 -25.12
C ARG A 468 -9.16 6.43 -26.39
N ARG A 469 -10.49 6.60 -26.36
CA ARG A 469 -11.38 6.36 -27.51
C ARG A 469 -11.04 7.27 -28.70
N LEU A 470 -10.71 8.53 -28.46
CA LEU A 470 -10.38 9.49 -29.52
C LEU A 470 -9.27 9.01 -30.46
N ARG A 471 -8.33 8.20 -29.97
CA ARG A 471 -7.22 7.64 -30.77
C ARG A 471 -7.65 6.53 -31.74
N MET A 472 -8.90 6.10 -31.67
CA MET A 472 -9.48 5.01 -32.45
C MET A 472 -10.58 5.48 -33.40
N ILE A 473 -10.81 6.80 -33.49
CA ILE A 473 -11.86 7.41 -34.30
C ILE A 473 -11.21 8.34 -35.32
N ASP A 474 -11.43 8.08 -36.61
CA ASP A 474 -10.87 8.90 -37.70
C ASP A 474 -11.80 10.05 -38.15
N ASP A 475 -13.08 10.02 -37.77
CA ASP A 475 -14.07 11.04 -38.14
C ASP A 475 -13.82 12.35 -37.35
N PRO A 476 -13.49 13.47 -38.02
CA PRO A 476 -13.15 14.73 -37.35
C PRO A 476 -14.27 15.33 -36.49
N ASP A 477 -15.53 15.13 -36.87
CA ASP A 477 -16.68 15.68 -36.13
C ASP A 477 -16.93 14.86 -34.86
N LEU A 478 -16.79 13.53 -34.95
CA LEU A 478 -16.85 12.65 -33.78
C LEU A 478 -15.67 12.92 -32.83
N VAL A 479 -14.47 13.19 -33.34
CA VAL A 479 -13.32 13.59 -32.52
C VAL A 479 -13.60 14.91 -31.79
N ALA A 480 -14.14 15.92 -32.48
CA ALA A 480 -14.49 17.19 -31.86
C ALA A 480 -15.55 17.04 -30.76
N ALA A 481 -16.58 16.21 -31.00
CA ALA A 481 -17.61 15.91 -30.02
C ALA A 481 -17.02 15.19 -28.78
N GLY A 482 -16.18 14.18 -29.00
CA GLY A 482 -15.51 13.44 -27.93
C GLY A 482 -14.56 14.31 -27.11
N LEU A 483 -13.84 15.25 -27.73
CA LEU A 483 -13.02 16.24 -27.02
C LEU A 483 -13.85 17.12 -26.10
N ARG A 484 -15.01 17.62 -26.57
CA ARG A 484 -15.91 18.44 -25.74
C ARG A 484 -16.51 17.65 -24.57
N ALA A 485 -16.85 16.38 -24.81
CA ALA A 485 -17.31 15.48 -23.75
C ALA A 485 -16.23 15.27 -22.68
N ALA A 486 -15.00 14.91 -23.10
CA ALA A 486 -13.85 14.75 -22.20
C ALA A 486 -13.55 16.03 -21.41
N LEU A 487 -13.59 17.20 -22.07
CA LEU A 487 -13.40 18.50 -21.44
C LEU A 487 -14.44 18.74 -20.35
N GLY A 488 -15.72 18.44 -20.64
CA GLY A 488 -16.82 18.58 -19.68
C GLY A 488 -16.64 17.73 -18.43
N HIS A 489 -16.09 16.51 -18.56
CA HIS A 489 -15.83 15.63 -17.44
C HIS A 489 -14.75 16.19 -16.50
N TYR A 490 -13.57 16.56 -17.03
CA TYR A 490 -12.49 17.10 -16.19
C TYR A 490 -12.84 18.47 -15.60
N ARG A 491 -13.50 19.35 -16.36
CA ARG A 491 -13.84 20.71 -15.93
C ARG A 491 -14.67 20.72 -14.64
N HIS A 492 -15.60 19.77 -14.51
CA HIS A 492 -16.52 19.73 -13.36
C HIS A 492 -15.81 19.69 -12.00
N ASP A 493 -14.75 18.88 -11.87
CA ASP A 493 -14.06 18.72 -10.60
C ASP A 493 -13.05 19.85 -10.36
N VAL A 494 -12.36 20.30 -11.41
CA VAL A 494 -11.36 21.38 -11.35
C VAL A 494 -12.00 22.71 -10.93
N GLU A 495 -13.18 23.06 -11.45
CA GLU A 495 -13.91 24.28 -11.06
C GLU A 495 -14.32 24.29 -9.57
N ARG A 496 -14.37 23.12 -8.93
CA ARG A 496 -14.72 22.97 -7.51
C ARG A 496 -13.48 22.83 -6.61
N ASN A 497 -12.36 22.39 -7.17
CA ASN A 497 -11.11 22.18 -6.46
C ASN A 497 -9.90 22.46 -7.38
N LEU A 498 -9.39 23.69 -7.33
CA LEU A 498 -8.24 24.13 -8.13
C LEU A 498 -6.92 23.47 -7.72
N ASN A 499 -6.88 22.69 -6.63
CA ASN A 499 -5.69 21.91 -6.27
C ASN A 499 -5.50 20.66 -7.18
N LEU A 500 -6.52 20.29 -7.96
CA LEU A 500 -6.50 19.18 -8.90
C LEU A 500 -5.70 19.55 -10.16
N TYR A 501 -4.38 19.70 -10.02
CA TYR A 501 -3.52 20.16 -11.12
C TYR A 501 -3.46 19.17 -12.30
N TYR A 502 -3.59 17.86 -12.05
CA TYR A 502 -3.56 16.84 -13.09
C TYR A 502 -4.84 16.88 -13.95
N GLU A 503 -6.01 16.94 -13.33
CA GLU A 503 -7.27 17.16 -14.03
C GLU A 503 -7.27 18.52 -14.72
N GLY A 504 -6.73 19.55 -14.05
CA GLY A 504 -6.61 20.90 -14.57
C GLY A 504 -5.78 20.97 -15.86
N VAL A 505 -4.61 20.32 -15.91
CA VAL A 505 -3.79 20.30 -17.13
C VAL A 505 -4.49 19.54 -18.26
N ASN A 506 -5.32 18.53 -17.95
CA ASN A 506 -6.17 17.89 -18.95
C ASN A 506 -7.26 18.82 -19.49
N VAL A 507 -7.87 19.67 -18.66
CA VAL A 507 -8.80 20.72 -19.13
C VAL A 507 -8.09 21.69 -20.08
N VAL A 508 -6.89 22.15 -19.71
CA VAL A 508 -6.06 23.03 -20.54
C VAL A 508 -5.74 22.35 -21.87
N ALA A 509 -5.25 21.10 -21.85
CA ALA A 509 -4.86 20.36 -23.04
C ALA A 509 -6.02 20.17 -24.03
N LEU A 510 -7.18 19.74 -23.53
CA LEU A 510 -8.38 19.53 -24.35
C LEU A 510 -8.93 20.86 -24.88
N GLY A 511 -8.92 21.92 -24.07
CA GLY A 511 -9.33 23.26 -24.47
C GLY A 511 -8.41 23.85 -25.55
N THR A 512 -7.10 23.67 -25.41
CA THR A 512 -6.11 24.05 -26.44
C THR A 512 -6.34 23.29 -27.73
N ALA A 513 -6.57 21.97 -27.68
CA ALA A 513 -6.82 21.18 -28.88
C ALA A 513 -8.10 21.64 -29.61
N LEU A 514 -9.19 21.88 -28.88
CA LEU A 514 -10.43 22.41 -29.44
C LEU A 514 -10.26 23.80 -30.07
N ALA A 515 -9.52 24.69 -29.40
CA ALA A 515 -9.24 26.03 -29.92
C ALA A 515 -8.39 26.01 -31.19
N VAL A 516 -7.28 25.26 -31.18
CA VAL A 516 -6.30 25.24 -32.28
C VAL A 516 -6.83 24.47 -33.49
N ARG A 517 -7.47 23.31 -33.28
CA ARG A 517 -7.87 22.41 -34.38
C ARG A 517 -9.26 22.71 -34.93
N TYR A 518 -10.17 23.19 -34.08
CA TYR A 518 -11.59 23.33 -34.37
C TYR A 518 -12.12 24.76 -34.18
N ALA A 519 -11.23 25.74 -33.92
CA ALA A 519 -11.58 27.15 -33.73
C ALA A 519 -12.61 27.40 -32.62
N ASP A 520 -12.64 26.54 -31.59
CA ASP A 520 -13.53 26.69 -30.44
C ASP A 520 -12.99 27.75 -29.47
N THR A 521 -13.42 28.99 -29.65
CA THR A 521 -12.93 30.15 -28.88
C THR A 521 -13.28 30.07 -27.40
N SER A 522 -14.41 29.46 -27.04
CA SER A 522 -14.83 29.31 -25.65
C SER A 522 -13.93 28.31 -24.91
N ALA A 523 -13.63 27.17 -25.54
CA ALA A 523 -12.71 26.19 -24.99
C ALA A 523 -11.29 26.76 -24.84
N GLY A 524 -10.84 27.57 -25.81
CA GLY A 524 -9.56 28.27 -25.75
C GLY A 524 -9.48 29.30 -24.62
N GLN A 525 -10.55 30.07 -24.39
CA GLN A 525 -10.60 31.03 -23.28
C GLN A 525 -10.55 30.31 -21.92
N LEU A 526 -11.31 29.23 -21.76
CA LEU A 526 -11.27 28.41 -20.55
C LEU A 526 -9.85 27.88 -20.27
N ALA A 527 -9.15 27.41 -21.31
CA ALA A 527 -7.77 26.95 -21.17
C ALA A 527 -6.85 28.08 -20.69
N ARG A 528 -6.95 29.29 -21.27
CA ARG A 528 -6.18 30.47 -20.82
C ARG A 528 -6.48 30.87 -19.38
N ASP A 529 -7.75 30.84 -18.99
CA ASP A 529 -8.18 31.24 -17.65
C ASP A 529 -7.68 30.26 -16.57
N LEU A 530 -7.64 28.96 -16.87
CA LEU A 530 -7.17 27.94 -15.94
C LEU A 530 -5.64 27.78 -15.89
N LEU A 531 -4.93 28.13 -16.97
CA LEU A 531 -3.49 27.90 -17.08
C LEU A 531 -2.69 28.48 -15.89
N PRO A 532 -2.91 29.73 -15.41
CA PRO A 532 -2.23 30.24 -14.22
C PRO A 532 -2.58 29.47 -12.94
N ALA A 533 -3.82 29.03 -12.78
CA ALA A 533 -4.26 28.27 -11.61
C ALA A 533 -3.59 26.89 -11.56
N VAL A 534 -3.56 26.18 -12.70
CA VAL A 534 -2.87 24.89 -12.84
C VAL A 534 -1.37 25.04 -12.58
N GLN A 535 -0.75 26.09 -13.12
CA GLN A 535 0.66 26.38 -12.85
C GLN A 535 0.95 26.62 -11.35
N VAL A 536 0.10 27.36 -10.64
CA VAL A 536 0.28 27.58 -9.21
C VAL A 536 0.11 26.27 -8.43
N ALA A 537 -0.97 25.51 -8.70
CA ALA A 537 -1.22 24.24 -8.04
C ALA A 537 -0.09 23.22 -8.28
N ALA A 538 0.37 23.07 -9.52
CA ALA A 538 1.48 22.19 -9.85
C ALA A 538 2.83 22.66 -9.26
N ARG A 539 3.13 23.97 -9.20
CA ARG A 539 4.33 24.50 -8.51
C ARG A 539 4.31 24.24 -7.01
N LEU A 540 3.12 24.23 -6.39
CA LEU A 540 2.99 23.89 -4.98
C LEU A 540 3.19 22.39 -4.77
N ALA A 541 2.58 21.55 -5.63
CA ALA A 541 2.76 20.10 -5.59
C ALA A 541 4.22 19.69 -5.87
N SER A 542 4.94 20.38 -6.77
CA SER A 542 6.33 20.05 -7.11
C SER A 542 7.33 20.30 -5.98
N ARG A 543 6.91 20.90 -4.86
CA ARG A 543 7.73 21.06 -3.65
C ARG A 543 7.68 19.82 -2.75
N GLY A 544 6.74 18.91 -2.99
CA GLY A 544 6.75 17.57 -2.41
C GLY A 544 7.77 16.65 -3.10
N SER A 545 8.07 15.53 -2.46
CA SER A 545 8.96 14.46 -2.97
C SER A 545 8.21 13.46 -3.84
N ASP A 546 7.00 13.12 -3.43
CA ASP A 546 6.13 12.14 -4.06
C ASP A 546 5.28 12.80 -5.16
N ASP A 547 5.18 12.17 -6.33
CA ASP A 547 4.51 12.70 -7.53
C ASP A 547 5.13 13.99 -8.11
N ARG A 548 6.37 14.31 -7.70
CA ARG A 548 7.11 15.47 -8.21
C ARG A 548 7.25 15.44 -9.74
N PHE A 549 7.45 14.25 -10.32
CA PHE A 549 7.40 14.08 -11.78
C PHE A 549 6.09 14.57 -12.38
N TRP A 550 4.94 14.17 -11.83
CA TRP A 550 3.62 14.57 -12.32
C TRP A 550 3.37 16.07 -12.22
N ALA A 551 3.81 16.67 -11.11
CA ALA A 551 3.74 18.11 -10.94
C ALA A 551 4.62 18.85 -11.96
N LEU A 552 5.87 18.42 -12.15
CA LEU A 552 6.81 19.03 -13.10
C LEU A 552 6.39 18.82 -14.56
N VAL A 553 5.90 17.65 -14.94
CA VAL A 553 5.41 17.40 -16.30
C VAL A 553 4.13 18.18 -16.58
N SER A 554 3.26 18.38 -15.59
CA SER A 554 2.08 19.25 -15.71
C SER A 554 2.48 20.72 -15.91
N LEU A 555 3.54 21.18 -15.23
CA LEU A 555 4.11 22.51 -15.48
C LEU A 555 4.69 22.63 -16.88
N ALA A 556 5.38 21.59 -17.36
CA ALA A 556 5.92 21.55 -18.71
C ALA A 556 4.80 21.56 -19.77
N GLU A 557 3.71 20.82 -19.53
CA GLU A 557 2.50 20.87 -20.34
C GLU A 557 1.86 22.26 -20.33
N CYS A 558 1.82 22.97 -19.20
CA CYS A 558 1.33 24.35 -19.17
C CYS A 558 2.17 25.26 -20.09
N THR A 559 3.51 25.15 -20.06
CA THR A 559 4.40 25.89 -20.97
C THR A 559 4.12 25.56 -22.43
N LEU A 560 3.89 24.28 -22.76
CA LEU A 560 3.52 23.85 -24.10
C LEU A 560 2.17 24.45 -24.55
N HIS A 561 1.16 24.42 -23.68
CA HIS A 561 -0.18 24.91 -24.00
C HIS A 561 -0.26 26.43 -24.10
N GLU A 562 0.50 27.17 -23.28
CA GLU A 562 0.68 28.62 -23.40
C GLU A 562 1.24 28.97 -24.79
N HIS A 563 2.29 28.26 -25.21
CA HIS A 563 2.86 28.42 -26.55
C HIS A 563 1.85 28.11 -27.68
N LEU A 564 1.07 27.04 -27.55
CA LEU A 564 0.08 26.63 -28.55
C LEU A 564 -1.13 27.59 -28.65
N LEU A 565 -1.52 28.23 -27.54
CA LEU A 565 -2.67 29.14 -27.48
C LEU A 565 -2.36 30.57 -27.94
N ASP A 566 -1.14 31.04 -27.66
CA ASP A 566 -0.76 32.45 -27.85
C ASP A 566 0.21 32.66 -29.03
N GLY A 567 0.74 31.59 -29.63
CA GLY A 567 1.47 31.62 -30.90
C GLY A 567 2.88 32.23 -30.84
N VAL A 568 3.44 32.46 -29.65
CA VAL A 568 4.79 33.02 -29.47
C VAL A 568 5.83 31.89 -29.44
N PRO A 569 6.71 31.71 -30.45
CA PRO A 569 7.64 30.60 -30.50
C PRO A 569 8.74 30.66 -29.44
N ASP A 570 8.63 29.81 -28.40
CA ASP A 570 9.74 29.49 -27.49
C ASP A 570 9.86 27.98 -27.25
N GLN A 571 10.39 27.31 -28.27
CA GLN A 571 10.59 25.86 -28.24
C GLN A 571 11.67 25.44 -27.23
N ARG A 572 12.59 26.35 -26.90
CA ARG A 572 13.65 26.11 -25.91
C ARG A 572 13.05 26.03 -24.51
N ALA A 573 12.10 26.92 -24.17
CA ALA A 573 11.39 26.85 -22.91
C ALA A 573 10.58 25.55 -22.77
N VAL A 574 9.89 25.12 -23.83
CA VAL A 574 9.15 23.84 -23.84
C VAL A 574 10.10 22.66 -23.59
N HIS A 575 11.19 22.55 -24.35
CA HIS A 575 12.17 21.48 -24.16
C HIS A 575 12.76 21.48 -22.76
N ALA A 576 13.19 22.64 -22.26
CA ALA A 576 13.79 22.77 -20.93
C ALA A 576 12.84 22.35 -19.81
N ALA A 577 11.54 22.68 -19.92
CA ALA A 577 10.54 22.30 -18.93
C ALA A 577 10.32 20.78 -18.90
N TYR A 578 10.18 20.13 -20.06
CA TYR A 578 10.05 18.67 -20.14
C TYR A 578 11.33 17.95 -19.71
N ALA A 579 12.51 18.48 -20.04
CA ALA A 579 13.79 17.94 -19.58
C ALA A 579 13.95 18.03 -18.06
N THR A 580 13.41 19.09 -17.44
CA THR A 580 13.37 19.23 -15.97
C THR A 580 12.52 18.14 -15.34
N ALA A 581 11.35 17.83 -15.92
CA ALA A 581 10.53 16.72 -15.44
C ALA A 581 11.22 15.36 -15.63
N ALA A 582 11.83 15.11 -16.80
CA ALA A 582 12.53 13.86 -17.07
C ALA A 582 13.75 13.61 -16.16
N ALA A 583 14.36 14.68 -15.63
CA ALA A 583 15.46 14.58 -14.68
C ALA A 583 15.06 13.87 -13.36
N GLU A 584 13.77 13.80 -13.03
CA GLU A 584 13.25 13.02 -11.89
C GLU A 584 13.32 11.50 -12.12
N ARG A 585 13.71 11.04 -13.32
CA ARG A 585 13.81 9.60 -13.69
C ARG A 585 12.53 8.82 -13.38
N PRO A 586 11.39 9.21 -13.98
CA PRO A 586 10.11 8.55 -13.78
C PRO A 586 10.17 7.06 -14.09
N VAL A 587 9.32 6.27 -13.45
CA VAL A 587 9.17 4.85 -13.82
C VAL A 587 8.54 4.74 -15.21
N GLU A 588 8.77 3.61 -15.89
CA GLU A 588 8.40 3.41 -17.30
C GLU A 588 6.92 3.71 -17.59
N GLY A 589 6.01 3.37 -16.67
CA GLY A 589 4.58 3.65 -16.81
C GLY A 589 4.24 5.15 -16.81
N GLU A 590 4.90 5.94 -15.98
CA GLU A 590 4.68 7.39 -15.88
C GLU A 590 5.22 8.10 -17.13
N LEU A 591 6.43 7.72 -17.56
CA LEU A 591 7.02 8.22 -18.80
C LEU A 591 6.14 7.87 -20.01
N THR A 592 5.67 6.62 -20.08
CA THR A 592 4.76 6.15 -21.14
C THR A 592 3.48 6.98 -21.17
N SER A 593 2.88 7.26 -20.02
CA SER A 593 1.66 8.08 -19.95
C SER A 593 1.88 9.52 -20.42
N ALA A 594 3.00 10.15 -20.02
CA ALA A 594 3.33 11.51 -20.47
C ALA A 594 3.61 11.55 -21.99
N LEU A 595 4.27 10.52 -22.53
CA LEU A 595 4.46 10.38 -23.97
C LEU A 595 3.14 10.15 -24.72
N GLN A 596 2.23 9.35 -24.17
CA GLN A 596 0.91 9.11 -24.76
C GLN A 596 0.06 10.39 -24.82
N GLN A 597 0.24 11.33 -23.90
CA GLN A 597 -0.39 12.64 -23.95
C GLN A 597 0.15 13.46 -25.13
N LEU A 598 1.46 13.47 -25.36
CA LEU A 598 2.06 14.13 -26.53
C LEU A 598 1.63 13.46 -27.85
N ASP A 599 1.55 12.12 -27.88
CA ASP A 599 1.03 11.37 -29.03
C ASP A 599 -0.41 11.76 -29.35
N LEU A 600 -1.25 11.97 -28.32
CA LEU A 600 -2.62 12.43 -28.52
C LEU A 600 -2.66 13.83 -29.14
N LEU A 601 -1.85 14.79 -28.66
CA LEU A 601 -1.80 16.14 -29.23
C LEU A 601 -1.33 16.10 -30.70
N GLU A 602 -0.34 15.27 -31.02
CA GLU A 602 0.15 15.08 -32.39
C GLU A 602 -0.93 14.45 -33.29
N TYR A 603 -1.63 13.42 -32.80
CA TYR A 603 -2.74 12.78 -33.50
C TYR A 603 -3.89 13.74 -33.79
N LEU A 604 -4.20 14.64 -32.85
CA LEU A 604 -5.22 15.68 -33.02
C LEU A 604 -4.80 16.79 -34.03
N GLY A 605 -3.58 16.72 -34.57
CA GLY A 605 -3.10 17.62 -35.61
C GLY A 605 -2.62 18.98 -35.10
N LEU A 606 -2.20 19.06 -33.83
CA LEU A 606 -1.61 20.29 -33.29
C LEU A 606 -0.20 20.53 -33.89
N PRO A 607 0.32 21.77 -33.86
CA PRO A 607 1.64 22.11 -34.38
C PRO A 607 2.75 21.15 -33.90
N ALA A 608 3.34 20.42 -34.85
CA ALA A 608 4.24 19.33 -34.52
C ALA A 608 5.60 19.78 -33.96
N VAL A 609 6.05 20.99 -34.27
CA VAL A 609 7.36 21.49 -33.84
C VAL A 609 7.47 21.56 -32.30
N PRO A 610 6.59 22.28 -31.57
CA PRO A 610 6.67 22.30 -30.11
C PRO A 610 6.42 20.94 -29.45
N ILE A 611 5.59 20.08 -30.05
CA ILE A 611 5.36 18.71 -29.55
C ILE A 611 6.63 17.86 -29.68
N ARG A 612 7.36 17.96 -30.80
CA ARG A 612 8.67 17.29 -30.95
C ARG A 612 9.69 17.81 -29.95
N SER A 613 9.70 19.13 -29.69
CA SER A 613 10.56 19.73 -28.67
C SER A 613 10.25 19.22 -27.26
N ALA A 614 8.98 19.10 -26.89
CA ALA A 614 8.54 18.49 -25.64
C ALA A 614 8.99 17.02 -25.54
N ARG A 615 8.79 16.24 -26.61
CA ARG A 615 9.16 14.82 -26.68
C ARG A 615 10.67 14.61 -26.53
N ALA A 616 11.49 15.44 -27.20
CA ALA A 616 12.94 15.41 -27.07
C ALA A 616 13.39 15.74 -25.64
N GLY A 617 12.79 16.75 -25.01
CA GLY A 617 13.06 17.09 -23.61
C GLY A 617 12.73 15.92 -22.67
N LEU A 618 11.56 15.30 -22.85
CA LEU A 618 11.11 14.19 -22.00
C LEU A 618 11.95 12.91 -22.15
N ARG A 619 12.56 12.70 -23.33
CA ARG A 619 13.51 11.59 -23.60
C ARG A 619 14.94 11.88 -23.13
N GLY A 620 15.23 13.10 -22.70
CA GLY A 620 16.59 13.52 -22.32
C GLY A 620 17.50 13.80 -23.51
N ASP A 621 16.95 14.01 -24.70
CA ASP A 621 17.72 14.37 -25.90
C ASP A 621 18.24 15.81 -25.79
N SER A 622 19.46 16.06 -26.26
CA SER A 622 20.01 17.43 -26.27
C SER A 622 19.31 18.28 -27.33
N TRP A 623 19.00 19.54 -27.00
CA TRP A 623 18.29 20.49 -27.88
C TRP A 623 18.89 20.65 -29.30
N HIS A 624 20.19 20.37 -29.45
CA HIS A 624 20.94 20.55 -30.70
C HIS A 624 21.00 19.32 -31.61
N ARG A 625 20.35 18.21 -31.24
CA ARG A 625 20.16 17.03 -32.09
C ARG A 625 18.71 16.96 -32.55
#